data_AF-A0A8T2Q544-F1
#
_entry.id   AF-A0A8T2Q544-F1
#
_cell.length_a   1.000
_cell.length_b   1.000
_cell.length_c   1.000
_cell.angle_alpha   90.00
_cell.angle_beta   90.00
_cell.angle_gamma   90.00
#
_symmetry.space_group_name_H-M   'P 1'
#
loop_
_entity.id
_entity.type
_entity.pdbx_description
1 polymer ?
#
loop_
_entity_poly.entity_id
_entity_poly.type
_entity_poly.pdbx_seq_one_letter_code
_entity_poly.pdbx_strand_id
1 'polypeptide(L)'
;MTRCISCQGRNGRAFLLENLVNILVGPKENRQLLTGLHTVADVLCLQCHEILGWKYVKAYEESQRYKEGKYILEKAKVMREDR
;
A
#
# COMPACT_ATOMS: atom_id res chain seq x y z
N MET A 1 -1.17 -18.74 2.70
CA MET A 1 -0.05 -18.11 3.45
C MET A 1 0.34 -16.83 2.74
N THR A 2 -0.25 -15.70 3.10
CA THR A 2 0.09 -14.39 2.50
C THR A 2 1.50 -14.02 2.96
N ARG A 3 2.48 -13.97 2.04
CA ARG A 3 3.87 -13.58 2.37
C ARG A 3 3.86 -12.10 2.72
N CYS A 4 3.88 -11.80 4.01
CA CYS A 4 3.99 -10.42 4.50
C CYS A 4 5.48 -10.02 4.47
N ILE A 5 5.88 -9.28 3.44
CA ILE A 5 7.24 -8.72 3.35
C ILE A 5 7.22 -7.40 4.11
N SER A 6 8.05 -7.30 5.15
CA SER A 6 8.22 -6.05 5.91
C SER A 6 8.96 -5.03 5.06
N CYS A 7 8.26 -3.96 4.66
CA CYS A 7 8.83 -2.84 3.93
C CYS A 7 8.96 -1.62 4.86
N GLN A 8 9.93 -0.74 4.61
CA GLN A 8 9.97 0.58 5.25
C GLN A 8 9.07 1.54 4.47
N GLY A 9 7.97 1.97 5.10
CA GLY A 9 7.11 3.04 4.65
C GLY A 9 7.60 4.42 5.14
N ARG A 10 6.79 5.46 4.90
CA ARG A 10 7.14 6.85 5.24
C ARG A 10 7.20 7.08 6.76
N ASN A 11 6.33 6.40 7.52
CA ASN A 11 6.24 6.49 8.98
C ASN A 11 6.80 5.25 9.71
N GLY A 12 7.63 4.41 9.07
CA GLY A 12 8.25 3.24 9.70
C GLY A 12 7.87 1.90 9.07
N ARG A 13 7.44 0.92 9.86
CA ARG A 13 7.12 -0.43 9.32
C ARG A 13 5.83 -0.40 8.51
N ALA A 14 5.89 -0.94 7.31
CA ALA A 14 4.74 -1.15 6.44
C ALA A 14 4.67 -2.62 6.00
N PHE A 15 3.47 -3.06 5.70
CA PHE A 15 3.19 -4.40 5.19
C PHE A 15 2.96 -4.34 3.69
N LEU A 16 3.71 -5.14 2.94
CA LEU A 16 3.41 -5.42 1.54
C LEU A 16 2.52 -6.66 1.47
N LEU A 17 1.32 -6.49 0.93
CA LEU A 17 0.26 -7.50 0.87
C LEU A 17 -0.17 -7.69 -0.58
N GLU A 18 -0.51 -8.92 -0.96
CA GLU A 18 -1.01 -9.23 -2.31
C GLU A 18 -2.52 -9.04 -2.41
N ASN A 19 -3.24 -9.27 -1.32
CA ASN A 19 -4.69 -9.17 -1.26
C ASN A 19 -5.13 -8.43 0.02
N LEU A 20 -6.17 -7.62 -0.12
CA LEU A 20 -6.85 -6.91 0.97
C LEU A 20 -8.36 -7.03 0.78
N VAL A 21 -9.08 -7.13 1.89
CA VAL A 21 -10.55 -7.14 1.95
C VAL A 21 -11.04 -5.95 2.78
N ASN A 22 -12.31 -5.57 2.64
CA ASN A 22 -12.92 -4.45 3.37
C ASN A 22 -12.20 -3.10 3.17
N ILE A 23 -11.68 -2.89 1.97
CA ILE A 23 -11.03 -1.65 1.57
C ILE A 23 -11.77 -0.95 0.44
N LEU A 24 -11.62 0.37 0.40
CA LEU A 24 -11.97 1.22 -0.74
C LEU A 24 -10.68 1.62 -1.46
N VAL A 25 -10.70 1.55 -2.78
CA VAL A 25 -9.58 2.00 -3.61
C VAL A 25 -9.95 3.36 -4.20
N GLY A 26 -9.15 4.37 -3.87
CA GLY A 26 -9.31 5.74 -4.34
C GLY A 26 -8.92 5.94 -5.80
N PRO A 27 -8.91 7.21 -6.26
CA PRO A 27 -8.48 7.55 -7.61
C PRO A 27 -7.01 7.18 -7.83
N LYS A 28 -6.67 6.95 -9.11
CA LYS A 28 -5.31 6.64 -9.53
C LYS A 28 -4.54 7.94 -9.67
N GLU A 29 -3.40 8.02 -9.00
CA GLU A 29 -2.52 9.19 -9.02
C GLU A 29 -1.09 8.77 -9.30
N ASN A 30 -0.36 9.60 -10.06
CA ASN A 30 1.06 9.37 -10.29
C ASN A 30 1.86 9.99 -9.14
N ARG A 31 2.66 9.17 -8.47
CA ARG A 31 3.47 9.57 -7.31
C ARG A 31 4.93 9.19 -7.58
N GLN A 32 5.84 10.14 -7.38
CA GLN A 32 7.27 9.83 -7.33
C GLN A 32 7.59 9.18 -5.99
N LEU A 33 8.18 7.98 -6.04
CA LEU A 33 8.63 7.22 -4.88
C LEU A 33 10.15 7.00 -5.00
N LEU A 34 10.77 6.49 -3.94
CA LEU A 34 12.21 6.18 -3.91
C LEU A 34 12.64 5.27 -5.06
N THR A 35 11.77 4.36 -5.49
CA THR A 35 12.05 3.42 -6.57
C THR A 35 11.55 3.88 -7.94
N GLY A 36 11.24 5.17 -8.11
CA GLY A 36 10.81 5.75 -9.38
C GLY A 36 9.36 6.22 -9.44
N LEU A 37 8.91 6.56 -10.65
CA LEU A 37 7.53 7.00 -10.92
C LEU A 37 6.58 5.80 -10.90
N HIS A 38 5.51 5.91 -10.10
CA HIS A 38 4.48 4.90 -10.00
C HIS A 38 3.10 5.53 -10.12
N THR A 39 2.18 4.85 -10.79
CA THR A 39 0.75 5.12 -10.60
C THR A 39 0.30 4.33 -9.39
N VAL A 40 -0.19 5.02 -8.37
CA VAL A 40 -0.71 4.43 -7.13
C VAL A 40 -2.18 4.80 -6.95
N ALA A 41 -2.89 4.06 -6.12
CA ALA A 41 -4.23 4.42 -5.67
C ALA A 41 -4.30 4.30 -4.16
N ASP A 42 -4.75 5.34 -3.47
CA ASP A 42 -4.84 5.30 -2.01
C ASP A 42 -5.88 4.27 -1.57
N VAL A 43 -5.61 3.59 -0.46
CA VAL A 43 -6.42 2.50 0.08
C VAL A 43 -7.01 2.97 1.39
N LEU A 44 -8.33 3.04 1.45
CA LEU A 44 -9.07 3.51 2.60
C LEU A 44 -9.82 2.36 3.27
N CYS A 45 -10.02 2.44 4.58
CA CYS A 45 -10.88 1.51 5.28
C CYS A 45 -12.34 1.72 4.86
N LEU A 46 -13.06 0.66 4.51
CA LEU A 46 -14.49 0.77 4.18
C LEU A 46 -15.34 1.27 5.35
N GLN A 47 -14.90 1.03 6.59
CA GLN A 47 -15.71 1.29 7.79
C GLN A 47 -15.48 2.68 8.38
N CYS A 48 -14.23 3.16 8.39
CA CYS A 48 -13.89 4.48 8.95
C CYS A 48 -13.40 5.50 7.92
N HIS A 49 -13.27 5.11 6.64
CA HIS A 49 -12.76 5.96 5.54
C HIS A 49 -11.37 6.56 5.78
N GLU A 50 -10.61 6.04 6.74
CA GLU A 50 -9.24 6.45 7.01
C GLU A 50 -8.29 5.85 5.97
N ILE A 51 -7.29 6.62 5.54
CA ILE A 51 -6.24 6.15 4.63
C ILE A 51 -5.33 5.18 5.38
N LEU A 52 -5.32 3.91 4.95
CA LEU A 52 -4.48 2.86 5.52
C LEU A 52 -3.15 2.70 4.76
N GLY A 53 -3.11 3.13 3.50
CA GLY A 53 -1.94 3.06 2.64
C GLY A 53 -2.28 3.23 1.16
N TRP A 54 -1.59 2.52 0.27
CA TRP A 54 -1.78 2.63 -1.18
C TRP A 54 -1.52 1.32 -1.93
N LYS A 55 -2.16 1.17 -3.09
CA LYS A 55 -1.93 0.09 -4.05
C LYS A 55 -1.02 0.58 -5.17
N TYR A 56 -0.07 -0.23 -5.59
CA TYR A 56 0.66 -0.01 -6.83
C TYR A 56 -0.21 -0.42 -8.02
N VAL A 57 -0.63 0.55 -8.82
CA VAL A 57 -1.44 0.31 -10.02
C VAL A 57 -0.54 0.06 -11.22
N LYS A 58 0.51 0.87 -11.36
CA LYS A 58 1.47 0.76 -12.46
C LYS A 58 2.86 1.19 -12.02
N ALA A 59 3.87 0.45 -12.46
CA ALA A 59 5.27 0.85 -12.34
C ALA A 59 5.81 1.19 -13.74
N TYR A 60 6.51 2.32 -13.87
CA TYR A 60 7.09 2.73 -15.16
C TYR A 60 8.47 2.10 -15.42
N GLU A 61 9.14 1.65 -14.37
CA GLU A 61 10.39 0.91 -14.46
C GLU A 61 10.14 -0.60 -14.44
N GLU A 62 10.70 -1.32 -15.40
CA GLU A 62 10.54 -2.78 -15.52
C GLU A 62 11.01 -3.52 -14.26
N SER A 63 12.08 -3.04 -13.64
CA SER A 63 12.64 -3.58 -12.40
C SER A 63 11.65 -3.53 -11.22
N GLN A 64 10.62 -2.67 -11.29
CA GLN A 64 9.64 -2.45 -10.22
C GLN A 64 8.27 -3.05 -10.52
N ARG A 65 8.06 -3.64 -11.70
CA ARG A 65 6.77 -4.24 -12.11
C ARG A 65 6.26 -5.32 -11.17
N TYR A 66 7.15 -6.00 -10.44
CA TYR A 66 6.77 -6.97 -9.42
C TYR A 66 5.95 -6.38 -8.26
N LYS A 67 5.87 -5.05 -8.14
CA LYS A 67 5.03 -4.34 -7.16
C LYS A 67 3.60 -4.11 -7.66
N GLU A 68 3.38 -4.13 -8.97
CA GLU A 68 2.06 -3.89 -9.57
C GLU A 68 1.02 -4.87 -9.00
N GLY A 69 -0.14 -4.36 -8.61
CA GLY A 69 -1.20 -5.12 -7.97
C GLY A 69 -1.06 -5.29 -6.46
N LYS A 70 0.13 -5.05 -5.89
CA LYS A 70 0.37 -5.17 -4.43
C LYS A 70 -0.05 -3.93 -3.67
N TYR A 71 -0.31 -4.13 -2.39
CA TYR A 71 -0.77 -3.13 -1.45
C TYR A 71 0.29 -2.87 -0.39
N ILE A 72 0.52 -1.59 -0.09
CA ILE A 72 1.30 -1.15 1.06
C ILE A 72 0.32 -0.62 2.09
N LEU A 73 0.38 -1.17 3.30
CA LEU A 73 -0.34 -0.63 4.45
C LEU A 73 0.64 -0.21 5.54
N GLU A 74 0.44 0.96 6.13
CA GLU A 74 1.26 1.42 7.24
C GLU A 74 0.85 0.73 8.54
N LYS A 75 1.80 0.08 9.24
CA LYS A 75 1.51 -0.70 10.46
C LYS A 75 0.79 0.15 11.52
N ALA A 76 1.22 1.41 11.68
CA ALA A 76 0.65 2.36 12.63
C ALA A 76 -0.84 2.67 12.39
N LYS A 77 -1.34 2.50 11.16
CA LYS A 77 -2.74 2.77 10.79
C LYS A 77 -3.62 1.53 10.88
N VAL A 78 -3.04 0.33 10.79
CA VAL A 78 -3.79 -0.93 10.72
C VAL A 78 -3.78 -1.70 12.04
N MET A 79 -2.70 -1.61 12.82
CA MET A 79 -2.64 -2.26 14.12
C MET A 79 -3.06 -1.26 15.19
N ARG A 80 -4.29 -1.43 15.70
CA ARG A 80 -4.61 -0.95 17.04
C ARG A 80 -3.83 -1.83 18.00
N GLU A 81 -2.97 -1.23 18.81
CA GLU A 81 -2.36 -1.92 19.94
C GLU A 81 -3.49 -2.15 20.95
N ASP A 82 -4.06 -3.36 20.95
CA ASP A 82 -4.97 -3.80 22.01
C ASP A 82 -4.10 -3.88 23.28
N ARG A 83 -4.32 -2.93 24.19
CA ARG A 83 -3.62 -2.84 25.47
C ARG A 83 -4.41 -3.55 26.55
#